data_AF-A0A3R7PB71-F1
#
_entry.id   AF-A0A3R7PB71-F1
#
_cell.length_a   1.000
_cell.length_b   1.000
_cell.length_c   1.000
_cell.angle_alpha   90.00
_cell.angle_beta   90.00
_cell.angle_gamma   90.00
#
_symmetry.space_group_name_H-M   'P 1'
#
loop_
_entity.id
_entity.type
_entity.pdbx_description
1 polymer ?
#
loop_
_entity_poly.entity_id
_entity_poly.type
_entity_poly.pdbx_seq_one_letter_code
_entity_poly.pdbx_strand_id
1 'polypeptide(L)' 'MLMSCGQAVVALTALGLLAIPVSAQTNDMLLKERLISLPVYELLNSRGATTPEQRIQVISEACRDGLLGPDDCVQRRR' A
#
# COMPACT_ATOMS: atom_id res chain seq x y z
N MET A 1 -49.04 -17.29 3.64
CA MET A 1 -49.20 -16.10 4.51
C MET A 1 -48.82 -14.89 3.69
N LEU A 2 -49.81 -14.11 3.27
CA LEU A 2 -49.62 -12.82 2.61
C LEU A 2 -49.39 -11.72 3.66
N MET A 3 -48.81 -10.62 3.17
CA MET A 3 -49.02 -9.22 3.55
C MET A 3 -47.96 -8.52 4.41
N SER A 4 -47.35 -7.56 3.73
CA SER A 4 -46.57 -6.41 4.18
C SER A 4 -47.27 -5.54 5.24
N CYS A 5 -46.46 -4.92 6.10
CA CYS A 5 -46.56 -3.56 6.65
C CYS A 5 -45.39 -3.40 7.65
N GLY A 6 -44.60 -2.34 7.70
CA GLY A 6 -44.65 -1.06 7.05
C GLY A 6 -43.27 -0.40 7.08
N GLN A 7 -43.18 0.68 6.32
CA GLN A 7 -41.99 1.50 6.16
C GLN A 7 -41.64 2.21 7.46
N ALA A 8 -40.38 2.14 7.86
CA ALA A 8 -39.75 3.17 8.66
C ALA A 8 -38.47 3.57 7.92
N VAL A 9 -38.61 4.58 7.06
CA VAL A 9 -37.49 5.26 6.42
C VAL A 9 -36.75 6.01 7.53
N VAL A 10 -35.79 5.35 8.17
CA VAL A 10 -34.86 6.03 9.07
C VAL A 10 -33.73 6.57 8.21
N ALA A 11 -33.94 7.74 7.64
CA ALA A 11 -32.91 8.55 7.03
C ALA A 11 -31.98 9.07 8.14
N LEU A 12 -31.06 8.23 8.60
CA LEU A 12 -29.89 8.66 9.36
C LEU A 12 -28.79 8.98 8.34
N THR A 13 -28.78 10.25 7.94
CA THR A 13 -27.67 10.90 7.24
C THR A 13 -26.45 10.93 8.16
N ALA A 14 -25.79 9.78 8.30
CA ALA A 14 -24.37 9.76 8.59
C ALA A 14 -23.67 9.86 7.23
N LEU A 15 -23.21 11.06 6.88
CA LEU A 15 -22.10 11.21 5.93
C LEU A 15 -20.90 10.47 6.54
N GLY A 16 -20.89 9.14 6.40
CA GLY A 16 -19.66 8.39 6.41
C GLY A 16 -18.89 8.91 5.23
N LEU A 17 -17.93 9.80 5.48
CA LEU A 17 -16.83 10.05 4.58
C LEU A 17 -16.29 8.68 4.19
N LEU A 18 -16.74 8.18 3.04
CA LEU A 18 -16.10 7.09 2.32
C LEU A 18 -14.75 7.68 1.91
N ALA A 19 -13.81 7.68 2.86
CA ALA A 19 -12.40 7.71 2.55
C ALA A 19 -12.20 6.45 1.72
N ILE A 20 -12.32 6.60 0.40
CA ILE A 20 -11.86 5.61 -0.55
C ILE A 20 -10.40 5.44 -0.14
N PRO A 21 -9.99 4.30 0.43
CA PRO A 21 -8.58 4.10 0.68
C PRO A 21 -7.96 4.20 -0.72
N VAL A 22 -7.16 5.24 -0.96
CA VAL A 22 -6.20 5.22 -2.05
C VAL A 22 -5.44 3.93 -1.78
N SER A 23 -5.69 2.91 -2.60
CA SER A 23 -5.08 1.61 -2.46
C SER A 23 -3.59 1.79 -2.73
N ALA A 24 -2.85 2.19 -1.71
CA ALA A 24 -1.42 2.21 -1.75
C ALA A 24 -1.01 0.75 -1.90
N GLN A 25 -0.35 0.41 -3.01
CA GLN A 25 0.08 -0.95 -3.23
C GLN A 25 0.94 -1.42 -2.04
N THR A 26 0.58 -2.56 -1.46
CA THR A 26 1.32 -3.16 -0.35
C THR A 26 2.62 -3.77 -0.84
N ASN A 27 3.59 -3.99 0.06
CA ASN A 27 4.86 -4.62 -0.28
C ASN A 27 4.64 -6.03 -0.86
N ASP A 28 3.67 -6.78 -0.35
CA ASP A 28 3.31 -8.11 -0.87
C ASP A 28 2.79 -8.04 -2.31
N MET A 29 1.96 -7.05 -2.62
CA MET A 29 1.44 -6.89 -3.97
C MET A 29 2.55 -6.47 -4.94
N LEU A 30 3.44 -5.56 -4.51
CA LEU A 30 4.61 -5.17 -5.30
C LEU A 30 5.53 -6.36 -5.58
N LEU A 31 5.74 -7.25 -4.60
CA LEU A 31 6.54 -8.46 -4.79
C LEU A 31 5.84 -9.44 -5.74
N LYS A 32 4.53 -9.66 -5.56
CA LYS A 32 3.73 -10.56 -6.40
C LYS A 32 3.70 -10.11 -7.87
N GLU A 33 3.57 -8.81 -8.09
CA GLU A 33 3.60 -8.20 -9.42
C GLU A 33 5.03 -8.06 -9.98
N ARG A 34 6.05 -8.52 -9.26
CA ARG A 34 7.48 -8.44 -9.64
C ARG A 34 7.95 -6.98 -9.84
N LEU A 35 7.28 -6.02 -9.21
CA LEU A 35 7.65 -4.60 -9.24
C LEU A 35 8.79 -4.27 -8.26
N ILE A 36 9.01 -5.14 -7.28
CA ILE A 36 10.19 -5.13 -6.41
C ILE A 36 10.78 -6.55 -6.35
N SER A 37 12.07 -6.63 -6.06
CA SER A 37 12.78 -7.89 -5.81
C SER A 37 12.54 -8.39 -4.38
N LEU A 38 12.91 -9.64 -4.12
CA LEU A 38 12.84 -10.23 -2.78
C LEU A 38 13.72 -9.47 -1.76
N PRO A 39 14.99 -9.10 -2.06
CA PRO A 39 15.80 -8.30 -1.14
C PRO A 39 15.16 -6.96 -0.77
N VAL A 40 14.53 -6.28 -1.73
CA VAL A 40 13.81 -5.03 -1.48
C VAL A 40 12.60 -5.28 -0.59
N TYR A 41 11.81 -6.32 -0.85
CA TYR A 41 10.66 -6.68 -0.01
C TYR A 41 11.06 -6.92 1.46
N GLU A 42 12.11 -7.73 1.68
CA GLU A 42 12.60 -8.05 3.02
C GLU A 42 13.08 -6.80 3.76
N LEU A 43 13.84 -5.95 3.07
CA LEU A 43 14.29 -4.66 3.62
C LEU A 43 13.10 -3.79 4.03
N LEU A 44 12.12 -3.60 3.15
CA LEU A 44 10.98 -2.72 3.41
C LEU A 44 10.15 -3.22 4.60
N ASN A 45 9.93 -4.53 4.70
CA ASN A 45 9.21 -5.12 5.82
C ASN A 45 10.01 -5.05 7.13
N SER A 46 11.33 -5.29 7.08
CA SER A 46 12.19 -5.17 8.27
C SER A 46 12.22 -3.75 8.83
N ARG A 47 12.02 -2.73 7.97
CA ARG A 47 11.99 -1.31 8.33
C ARG A 47 10.58 -0.75 8.55
N GLY A 48 9.54 -1.57 8.40
CA GLY A 48 8.14 -1.15 8.55
C GLY A 48 7.67 -0.12 7.50
N ALA A 49 8.32 -0.07 6.33
CA ALA A 49 7.96 0.87 5.27
C ALA A 49 6.71 0.40 4.53
N THR A 50 5.59 1.08 4.75
CA THR A 50 4.27 0.70 4.23
C THR A 50 3.72 1.68 3.21
N THR A 51 4.22 2.92 3.19
CA THR A 51 3.83 3.94 2.21
C THR A 51 4.85 4.06 1.07
N PRO A 52 4.45 4.55 -0.13
CA PRO A 52 5.37 4.81 -1.22
C PRO A 52 6.57 5.69 -0.81
N GLU A 53 6.32 6.74 -0.04
CA GLU A 53 7.33 7.70 0.40
C GLU A 53 8.34 7.06 1.35
N GLN A 54 7.85 6.29 2.33
CA GLN A 54 8.70 5.53 3.25
C GLN A 54 9.57 4.52 2.50
N ARG A 55 8.98 3.81 1.51
CA ARG A 55 9.74 2.86 0.69
C ARG A 55 10.86 3.54 -0.07
N ILE A 56 10.60 4.68 -0.71
CA ILE A 56 11.60 5.46 -1.44
C ILE A 56 12.75 5.86 -0.51
N GLN A 57 12.44 6.36 0.69
CA GLN A 57 13.45 6.73 1.66
C GLN A 57 14.31 5.52 2.09
N VAL A 58 13.68 4.41 2.47
CA VAL A 58 14.38 3.20 2.92
C VAL A 58 15.26 2.61 1.82
N ILE A 59 14.75 2.52 0.59
CA ILE A 59 15.54 2.04 -0.56
C ILE A 59 16.71 2.98 -0.83
N SER A 60 16.50 4.30 -0.78
CA SER A 60 17.57 5.28 -1.02
C SER A 60 18.68 5.18 0.02
N GLU A 61 18.33 5.04 1.29
CA GLU A 61 19.28 4.84 2.38
C GLU A 61 20.05 3.52 2.22
N ALA A 62 19.33 2.42 1.98
CA ALA A 62 19.95 1.10 1.79
C ALA A 62 20.89 1.04 0.58
N CYS A 63 20.56 1.75 -0.50
CA CYS A 63 21.43 1.87 -1.67
C CYS A 63 22.69 2.68 -1.40
N ARG A 64 22.55 3.79 -0.66
CA ARG A 64 23.73 4.58 -0.22
C ARG A 64 24.63 3.76 0.70
N ASP A 65 24.04 2.91 1.52
CA ASP A 65 24.75 2.08 2.51
C ASP A 65 25.24 0.75 1.89
N GLY A 66 24.96 0.48 0.61
CA GLY A 66 25.40 -0.73 -0.09
C GLY A 66 24.70 -2.03 0.34
N LEU A 67 23.52 -1.92 0.98
CA LEU A 67 22.73 -3.06 1.44
C LEU A 67 21.90 -3.72 0.33
N LEU A 68 21.67 -3.01 -0.77
CA LEU A 68 20.95 -3.49 -1.95
C LEU A 68 21.91 -3.63 -3.14
N GLY A 69 21.59 -4.57 -4.04
CA GLY A 69 22.35 -4.76 -5.27
C GLY A 69 22.15 -3.58 -6.25
N PRO A 70 23.06 -3.40 -7.23
CA PRO A 70 22.96 -2.31 -8.19
C PRO A 70 21.67 -2.34 -9.02
N ASP A 71 21.12 -3.53 -9.29
CA ASP A 71 19.85 -3.70 -10.01
C ASP A 71 18.62 -3.30 -9.19
N ASP A 72 18.74 -3.29 -7.85
CA ASP A 72 17.68 -2.85 -6.93
C ASP A 72 17.77 -1.35 -6.64
N CYS A 73 18.95 -0.78 -6.83
CA CYS A 73 19.24 0.64 -6.66
C CYS A 73 18.93 1.49 -7.87
N VAL A 74 18.06 1.01 -8.75
CA VAL A 74 17.56 1.78 -9.89
C VAL A 74 16.77 2.96 -9.34
N GLN A 75 17.46 4.10 -9.24
CA GLN A 75 16.82 5.41 -9.23
C GLN A 75 15.89 5.38 -10.45
N ARG A 76 14.57 5.31 -10.24
CA ARG A 76 13.60 5.41 -11.33
C ARG A 76 13.94 6.67 -12.12
N ARG A 77 14.68 6.49 -13.23
CA ARG A 77 14.89 7.54 -14.22
C ARG A 77 13.59 7.62 -15.00
N ARG A 78 12.89 8.73 -14.75
CA ARG A 78 11.75 9.28 -15.50
C ARG A 78 10.46 8.48 -15.46
#